data_AF-S4PDD9-F1
#
_entry.id   AF-S4PDD9-F1
#
_cell.length_a   1.000
_cell.length_b   1.000
_cell.length_c   1.000
_cell.angle_alpha   90.00
_cell.angle_beta   90.00
_cell.angle_gamma   90.00
#
_symmetry.space_group_name_H-M   'P 1'
#
loop_
_entity.id
_entity.type
_entity.pdbx_description
1 polymer ?
#
loop_
_entity_poly.entity_id
_entity_poly.type
_entity_poly.pdbx_seq_one_letter_code
_entity_poly.pdbx_strand_id
1 'polypeptide(L)'
;EDDSDENDELYASANATFQQSDARSSRNVSQDTPEQRRINTSANQQTRSHSQLRQKLPKEKETTSCQFLLQMLLMLLTAGIAVFYIGYYPSEPTKMNSIYDKISFYSDIMDLGEKYKVKDTSILQVRTGVATIFEKQDTGSFIFAYNSKSNSFNPTLFNSFVEDLAATASRFLRNDSDNLYAVVDTVKLKMQTEKEFMNKYEEAVARTGVMLVKDVDNVPSEIAMAFHYYCDEYSPLVRRSAIFFTLNLAKCSNNSDPKSTHEYIEKCLAKKWSNVGEDRIGPLLTRVVNIVVDVTSVI
;
A
#
# COMPACT_ATOMS: atom_id res chain seq x y z
N GLU A 1 -15.97 -78.09 -30.13
CA GLU A 1 -15.27 -77.83 -28.86
C GLU A 1 -15.09 -76.32 -28.77
N ASP A 2 -16.18 -75.57 -28.93
CA ASP A 2 -17.32 -75.33 -28.01
C ASP A 2 -16.97 -74.12 -27.14
N ASP A 3 -17.46 -72.93 -27.49
CA ASP A 3 -18.78 -72.35 -27.12
C ASP A 3 -18.68 -71.70 -25.72
N SER A 4 -18.68 -70.36 -25.66
CA SER A 4 -19.84 -69.49 -25.35
C SER A 4 -19.95 -69.28 -23.81
N ASP A 5 -20.31 -68.17 -23.18
CA ASP A 5 -21.23 -67.04 -23.40
C ASP A 5 -20.59 -65.78 -22.74
N GLU A 6 -20.77 -64.52 -23.13
CA GLU A 6 -21.98 -63.69 -23.39
C GLU A 6 -22.81 -63.30 -22.14
N ASN A 7 -23.26 -62.03 -22.15
CA ASN A 7 -24.20 -61.31 -21.25
C ASN A 7 -23.60 -60.63 -20.00
N ASP A 8 -24.01 -59.45 -19.54
CA ASP A 8 -24.86 -58.33 -20.01
C ASP A 8 -24.60 -57.20 -18.97
N GLU A 9 -24.33 -55.96 -19.35
CA GLU A 9 -25.27 -54.85 -19.54
C GLU A 9 -25.94 -54.24 -18.27
N LEU A 10 -25.67 -52.92 -18.11
CA LEU A 10 -26.64 -51.84 -17.85
C LEU A 10 -26.98 -51.34 -16.41
N TYR A 11 -27.23 -50.01 -16.40
CA TYR A 11 -27.77 -49.07 -15.40
C TYR A 11 -26.75 -48.34 -14.50
N ALA A 12 -26.75 -47.00 -14.35
CA ALA A 12 -27.59 -45.94 -14.89
C ALA A 12 -26.90 -44.56 -14.76
N SER A 13 -27.30 -43.66 -15.65
CA SER A 13 -27.05 -42.22 -15.72
C SER A 13 -27.61 -41.41 -14.53
N ALA A 14 -26.96 -40.28 -14.21
CA ALA A 14 -27.66 -39.11 -13.67
C ALA A 14 -27.03 -37.80 -14.20
N ASN A 15 -27.72 -37.21 -15.19
CA ASN A 15 -27.57 -35.83 -15.62
C ASN A 15 -28.12 -34.89 -14.53
N ALA A 16 -27.43 -33.78 -14.25
CA ALA A 16 -28.00 -32.65 -13.53
C ALA A 16 -27.90 -31.39 -14.41
N THR A 17 -28.99 -31.14 -15.12
CA THR A 17 -29.35 -29.89 -15.80
C THR A 17 -29.69 -28.84 -14.73
N PHE A 18 -28.99 -27.70 -14.69
CA PHE A 18 -29.48 -26.53 -13.95
C PHE A 18 -30.13 -25.56 -14.92
N GLN A 19 -31.47 -25.53 -14.87
CA GLN A 19 -32.32 -24.65 -15.66
C GLN A 19 -32.33 -23.23 -15.09
N GLN A 20 -32.20 -22.30 -16.02
CA GLN A 20 -32.61 -20.91 -15.95
C GLN A 20 -34.14 -20.82 -15.83
N SER A 21 -34.64 -20.03 -14.89
CA SER A 21 -36.06 -19.65 -14.80
C SER A 21 -36.19 -18.13 -14.63
N ASP A 22 -36.61 -17.49 -15.71
CA ASP A 22 -37.29 -16.19 -15.69
C ASP A 22 -38.76 -16.39 -15.29
N ALA A 23 -39.27 -15.57 -14.38
CA ALA A 23 -40.69 -15.23 -14.33
C ALA A 23 -40.93 -13.89 -13.62
N ARG A 24 -41.35 -12.90 -14.43
CA ARG A 24 -42.02 -11.66 -14.03
C ARG A 24 -43.40 -11.93 -13.41
N SER A 25 -43.77 -11.14 -12.41
CA SER A 25 -45.14 -10.67 -12.16
C SER A 25 -45.06 -9.43 -11.25
N SER A 26 -45.20 -8.18 -11.72
CA SER A 26 -46.40 -7.47 -12.23
C SER A 26 -47.35 -6.96 -11.13
N ARG A 27 -47.48 -5.61 -11.11
CA ARG A 27 -48.68 -4.78 -10.81
C ARG A 27 -49.03 -4.55 -9.32
N ASN A 28 -49.49 -3.39 -8.86
CA ASN A 28 -49.79 -2.07 -9.46
C ASN A 28 -50.34 -1.12 -8.35
N VAL A 29 -50.16 0.21 -8.54
CA VAL A 29 -51.22 1.27 -8.41
C VAL A 29 -51.68 1.59 -6.95
N SER A 30 -51.87 2.81 -6.45
CA SER A 30 -52.35 4.11 -6.95
C SER A 30 -52.02 5.18 -5.87
N GLN A 31 -51.60 6.43 -6.13
CA GLN A 31 -52.31 7.64 -6.61
C GLN A 31 -52.47 8.73 -5.52
N ASP A 32 -52.39 9.97 -6.01
CA ASP A 32 -53.09 11.19 -5.56
C ASP A 32 -52.46 12.10 -4.47
N THR A 33 -51.72 13.11 -4.95
CA THR A 33 -51.92 14.56 -4.65
C THR A 33 -53.39 15.00 -4.90
N PRO A 34 -53.94 16.11 -4.35
CA PRO A 34 -53.31 17.46 -4.30
C PRO A 34 -53.76 18.45 -3.17
N GLU A 35 -53.19 19.66 -3.25
CA GLU A 35 -53.81 20.99 -3.01
C GLU A 35 -53.80 21.72 -1.63
N GLN A 36 -53.14 22.90 -1.67
CA GLN A 36 -53.58 24.25 -1.24
C GLN A 36 -53.97 24.56 0.23
N ARG A 37 -53.25 25.53 0.81
CA ARG A 37 -53.84 26.85 1.15
C ARG A 37 -52.80 27.93 1.48
N ARG A 38 -52.91 29.07 0.76
CA ARG A 38 -52.43 30.40 1.16
C ARG A 38 -53.24 30.91 2.36
N ILE A 39 -52.62 31.63 3.29
CA ILE A 39 -53.20 32.83 3.92
C ILE A 39 -52.09 33.88 4.09
N ASN A 40 -52.30 35.04 3.47
CA ASN A 40 -51.64 36.31 3.74
C ASN A 40 -52.19 36.90 5.05
N THR A 41 -51.38 37.56 5.87
CA THR A 41 -51.80 38.85 6.46
C THR A 41 -50.60 39.75 6.79
N SER A 42 -50.59 40.91 6.16
CA SER A 42 -49.77 42.09 6.45
C SER A 42 -50.23 42.78 7.74
N ALA A 43 -49.34 43.58 8.36
CA ALA A 43 -49.49 45.05 8.49
C ALA A 43 -48.89 45.64 9.79
N ASN A 44 -48.07 46.68 9.59
CA ASN A 44 -48.03 47.97 10.32
C ASN A 44 -47.70 47.99 11.84
N GLN A 45 -47.04 49.00 12.43
CA GLN A 45 -46.79 50.38 12.03
C GLN A 45 -45.74 51.07 12.95
N GLN A 46 -44.90 51.90 12.35
CA GLN A 46 -44.45 53.27 12.72
C GLN A 46 -44.40 53.74 14.20
N THR A 47 -43.26 54.39 14.57
CA THR A 47 -43.10 55.83 14.93
C THR A 47 -41.61 56.07 15.34
N ARG A 48 -40.76 56.97 14.76
CA ARG A 48 -40.71 58.46 14.67
C ARG A 48 -40.83 59.15 16.06
N SER A 49 -40.00 60.09 16.55
CA SER A 49 -38.94 60.96 16.02
C SER A 49 -38.16 61.69 17.17
N HIS A 50 -36.96 62.21 16.87
CA HIS A 50 -36.33 63.49 17.29
C HIS A 50 -36.37 64.03 18.74
N SER A 51 -35.21 64.40 19.30
CA SER A 51 -34.75 65.81 19.40
C SER A 51 -33.37 65.96 20.08
N GLN A 52 -32.69 67.04 19.72
CA GLN A 52 -31.32 67.43 20.03
C GLN A 52 -31.20 68.03 21.44
N LEU A 53 -30.00 68.02 22.04
CA LEU A 53 -29.49 69.25 22.65
C LEU A 53 -27.95 69.28 22.68
N ARG A 54 -27.43 70.42 22.23
CA ARG A 54 -26.03 70.80 22.11
C ARG A 54 -25.73 71.73 23.28
N GLN A 55 -24.74 71.39 24.11
CA GLN A 55 -24.09 72.36 25.00
C GLN A 55 -22.57 72.26 24.83
N LYS A 56 -21.97 73.45 24.78
CA LYS A 56 -20.57 73.75 24.51
C LYS A 56 -19.96 74.35 25.78
N LEU A 57 -18.63 74.29 25.83
CA LEU A 57 -17.67 75.13 26.58
C LEU A 57 -17.01 74.54 27.87
N PRO A 58 -15.79 74.99 28.24
CA PRO A 58 -14.53 74.28 27.94
C PRO A 58 -13.61 74.10 29.17
N LYS A 59 -12.48 73.37 28.99
CA LYS A 59 -11.21 73.30 29.78
C LYS A 59 -10.75 71.83 29.83
N GLU A 60 -9.49 71.43 29.82
CA GLU A 60 -8.19 72.09 29.98
C GLU A 60 -7.18 71.16 29.29
N LYS A 61 -6.22 71.71 28.53
CA LYS A 61 -5.09 70.95 27.98
C LYS A 61 -3.99 70.93 29.02
N GLU A 62 -3.64 69.74 29.50
CA GLU A 62 -2.31 69.36 30.02
C GLU A 62 -2.43 67.87 30.37
N THR A 63 -1.94 66.93 29.55
CA THR A 63 -0.62 66.32 29.74
C THR A 63 -0.36 65.32 28.60
N THR A 64 -0.26 65.79 27.35
CA THR A 64 -0.07 64.91 26.18
C THR A 64 1.34 64.34 26.03
N SER A 65 2.33 64.79 26.81
CA SER A 65 3.71 64.29 26.67
C SER A 65 3.96 62.94 27.36
N CYS A 66 3.27 62.63 28.46
CA CYS A 66 3.50 61.38 29.21
C CYS A 66 2.84 60.15 28.52
N GLN A 67 1.72 60.35 27.82
CA GLN A 67 1.07 59.27 27.06
C GLN A 67 1.91 58.79 25.86
N PHE A 68 2.59 59.70 25.16
CA PHE A 68 3.47 59.31 24.05
C PHE A 68 4.71 58.55 24.54
N LEU A 69 5.31 58.97 25.66
CA LEU A 69 6.42 58.23 26.27
C LEU A 69 6.00 56.84 26.74
N LEU A 70 4.81 56.70 27.34
CA LEU A 70 4.27 55.41 27.76
C LEU A 70 4.02 54.47 26.56
N GLN A 71 3.47 55.00 25.45
CA GLN A 71 3.25 54.20 24.24
C GLN A 71 4.56 53.76 23.57
N MET A 72 5.58 54.63 23.55
CA MET A 72 6.91 54.28 23.04
C MET A 72 7.59 53.20 23.90
N LEU A 73 7.47 53.29 25.23
CA LEU A 73 7.99 52.28 26.15
C LEU A 73 7.30 50.93 25.96
N LEU A 74 5.99 50.92 25.74
CA LEU A 74 5.23 49.70 25.49
C LEU A 74 5.63 49.03 24.17
N MET A 75 5.86 49.82 23.11
CA MET A 75 6.37 49.30 21.82
C MET A 75 7.80 48.74 21.94
N LEU A 76 8.66 49.38 22.72
CA LEU A 76 10.02 48.88 22.94
C LEU A 76 10.01 47.58 23.75
N LEU A 77 9.10 47.45 24.72
CA LEU A 77 8.91 46.22 25.49
C LEU A 77 8.41 45.07 24.61
N THR A 78 7.42 45.31 23.74
CA THR A 78 6.93 44.26 22.83
C THR A 78 7.97 43.87 21.78
N ALA A 79 8.72 44.83 21.25
CA ALA A 79 9.83 44.55 20.34
C ALA A 79 10.95 43.77 21.04
N GLY A 80 11.31 44.14 22.27
CA GLY A 80 12.29 43.43 23.09
C GLY A 80 11.87 41.98 23.39
N ILE A 81 10.60 41.77 23.73
CA ILE A 81 10.04 40.43 23.93
C ILE A 81 10.09 39.63 22.61
N ALA A 82 9.73 40.23 21.47
CA ALA A 82 9.78 39.54 20.18
C ALA A 82 11.21 39.12 19.80
N VAL A 83 12.19 40.01 19.97
CA VAL A 83 13.60 39.71 19.71
C VAL A 83 14.12 38.65 20.69
N PHE A 84 13.71 38.71 21.96
CA PHE A 84 14.05 37.69 22.94
C PHE A 84 13.44 36.33 22.58
N TYR A 85 12.18 36.28 22.11
CA TYR A 85 11.56 35.04 21.66
C TYR A 85 12.27 34.44 20.43
N ILE A 86 12.68 35.27 19.46
CA ILE A 86 13.41 34.81 18.27
C ILE A 86 14.84 34.35 18.60
N GLY A 87 15.50 34.98 19.58
CA GLY A 87 16.85 34.61 20.00
C GLY A 87 16.90 33.43 20.96
N TYR A 88 15.88 33.27 21.82
CA TYR A 88 15.83 32.23 22.85
C TYR A 88 15.23 30.92 22.34
N TYR A 89 14.35 30.99 21.35
CA TYR A 89 13.99 29.85 20.51
C TYR A 89 14.80 29.99 19.23
N PRO A 90 16.03 29.45 19.15
CA PRO A 90 16.64 29.24 17.85
C PRO A 90 15.59 28.50 17.03
N SER A 91 15.10 29.14 15.97
CA SER A 91 14.28 28.46 14.99
C SER A 91 15.14 27.31 14.53
N GLU A 92 14.87 26.10 15.02
CA GLU A 92 15.44 24.91 14.44
C GLU A 92 15.16 25.06 12.95
N PRO A 93 16.19 24.97 12.08
CA PRO A 93 15.92 24.96 10.66
C PRO A 93 14.91 23.83 10.48
N THR A 94 13.68 24.19 10.12
CA THR A 94 12.70 23.24 9.66
C THR A 94 13.41 22.55 8.52
N LYS A 95 13.96 21.36 8.79
CA LYS A 95 14.19 20.38 7.75
C LYS A 95 12.81 20.25 7.15
N MET A 96 12.59 20.90 6.01
CA MET A 96 11.52 20.52 5.12
C MET A 96 11.87 19.08 4.76
N ASN A 97 11.39 18.14 5.58
CA ASN A 97 11.34 16.75 5.20
C ASN A 97 10.44 16.75 3.98
N SER A 98 11.05 16.76 2.79
CA SER A 98 10.31 16.64 1.54
C SER A 98 9.56 15.33 1.65
N ILE A 99 8.26 15.40 1.90
CA ILE A 99 7.40 14.23 1.93
C ILE A 99 7.58 13.57 0.56
N TYR A 100 8.16 12.39 0.54
CA TYR A 100 8.34 11.59 -0.66
C TYR A 100 6.96 11.14 -1.13
N ASP A 101 6.39 11.95 -2.01
CA ASP A 101 5.01 11.85 -2.42
C ASP A 101 4.81 10.82 -3.54
N LYS A 102 3.54 10.57 -3.86
CA LYS A 102 3.14 9.61 -4.88
C LYS A 102 3.68 9.98 -6.27
N ILE A 103 3.85 11.27 -6.57
CA ILE A 103 4.33 11.75 -7.86
C ILE A 103 5.83 11.43 -8.00
N SER A 104 6.60 11.74 -6.96
CA SER A 104 8.04 11.44 -6.86
C SER A 104 8.27 9.93 -6.94
N PHE A 105 7.49 9.14 -6.18
CA PHE A 105 7.52 7.69 -6.27
C PHE A 105 7.25 7.18 -7.69
N TYR A 106 6.25 7.73 -8.38
CA TYR A 106 5.90 7.30 -9.73
C TYR A 106 7.00 7.62 -10.74
N SER A 107 7.62 8.80 -10.63
CA SER A 107 8.74 9.20 -11.48
C SER A 107 9.93 8.26 -11.28
N ASP A 108 10.38 8.09 -10.03
CA ASP A 108 11.57 7.30 -9.73
C ASP A 108 11.40 5.83 -10.16
N ILE A 109 10.22 5.24 -9.98
CA ILE A 109 9.93 3.87 -10.41
C ILE A 109 9.95 3.74 -11.94
N MET A 110 9.48 4.74 -12.68
CA MET A 110 9.57 4.77 -14.14
C MET A 110 11.04 4.90 -14.60
N ASP A 111 11.80 5.78 -13.96
CA ASP A 111 13.23 5.97 -14.26
C ASP A 111 14.02 4.68 -14.02
N LEU A 112 13.70 3.92 -12.97
CA LEU A 112 14.25 2.58 -12.74
C LEU A 112 13.89 1.61 -13.87
N GLY A 113 12.65 1.64 -14.35
CA GLY A 113 12.21 0.86 -15.51
C GLY A 113 13.05 1.12 -16.76
N GLU A 114 13.26 2.39 -17.08
CA GLU A 114 14.06 2.80 -18.23
C GLU A 114 15.55 2.48 -18.06
N LYS A 115 16.10 2.69 -16.86
CA LYS A 115 17.49 2.41 -16.49
C LYS A 115 17.83 0.93 -16.66
N TYR A 116 16.94 0.04 -16.21
CA TYR A 116 17.17 -1.41 -16.17
C TYR A 116 16.46 -2.19 -17.29
N LYS A 117 15.85 -1.49 -18.26
CA LYS A 117 15.14 -2.08 -19.42
C LYS A 117 14.05 -3.08 -19.02
N VAL A 118 13.35 -2.78 -17.93
CA VAL A 118 12.20 -3.55 -17.45
C VAL A 118 10.96 -3.13 -18.25
N LYS A 119 10.10 -4.09 -18.57
CA LYS A 119 8.84 -3.83 -19.29
C LYS A 119 7.95 -2.85 -18.51
N ASP A 120 7.32 -1.91 -19.20
CA ASP A 120 6.39 -0.94 -18.61
C ASP A 120 5.26 -1.62 -17.83
N THR A 121 4.79 -2.79 -18.28
CA THR A 121 3.76 -3.56 -17.57
C THR A 121 4.23 -4.02 -16.19
N SER A 122 5.49 -4.45 -16.09
CA SER A 122 6.10 -4.90 -14.83
C SER A 122 6.32 -3.72 -13.87
N ILE A 123 6.76 -2.58 -14.41
CA ILE A 123 6.90 -1.34 -13.63
C ILE A 123 5.55 -0.81 -13.16
N LEU A 124 4.53 -0.89 -14.02
CA LEU A 124 3.16 -0.51 -13.66
C LEU A 124 2.61 -1.37 -12.51
N GLN A 125 2.83 -2.70 -12.55
CA GLN A 125 2.41 -3.61 -11.47
C GLN A 125 3.03 -3.23 -10.12
N VAL A 126 4.33 -2.94 -10.08
CA VAL A 126 5.01 -2.53 -8.85
C VAL A 126 4.46 -1.18 -8.38
N ARG A 127 4.34 -0.22 -9.29
CA ARG A 127 3.85 1.12 -8.98
C ARG A 127 2.45 1.09 -8.36
N THR A 128 1.51 0.39 -8.99
CA THR A 128 0.12 0.31 -8.49
C THR A 128 0.03 -0.53 -7.23
N GLY A 129 0.77 -1.65 -7.15
CA GLY A 129 0.78 -2.50 -5.97
C GLY A 129 1.29 -1.77 -4.73
N VAL A 130 2.46 -1.12 -4.82
CA VAL A 130 3.05 -0.39 -3.69
C VAL A 130 2.22 0.84 -3.31
N ALA A 131 1.65 1.56 -4.30
CA ALA A 131 0.72 2.65 -4.01
C ALA A 131 -0.52 2.19 -3.26
N THR A 132 -1.08 1.03 -3.64
CA THR A 132 -2.24 0.45 -2.97
C THR A 132 -1.92 0.10 -1.52
N ILE A 133 -0.73 -0.45 -1.25
CA ILE A 133 -0.26 -0.74 0.13
C ILE A 133 -0.24 0.53 0.99
N PHE A 134 0.27 1.62 0.43
CA PHE A 134 0.29 2.91 1.13
C PHE A 134 -1.12 3.43 1.44
N GLU A 135 -2.02 3.34 0.47
CA GLU A 135 -3.40 3.84 0.59
C GLU A 135 -4.25 3.02 1.56
N LYS A 136 -4.15 1.69 1.49
CA LYS A 136 -4.94 0.76 2.31
C LYS A 136 -4.32 0.44 3.67
N GLN A 137 -3.03 0.78 3.87
CA GLN A 137 -2.28 0.45 5.08
C GLN A 137 -2.15 -1.07 5.35
N ASP A 138 -2.19 -1.89 4.29
CA ASP A 138 -2.11 -3.35 4.33
C ASP A 138 -0.68 -3.85 3.99
N THR A 139 -0.56 -5.09 3.52
CA THR A 139 0.69 -5.67 3.03
C THR A 139 0.50 -6.14 1.58
N GLY A 140 1.59 -6.25 0.83
CA GLY A 140 1.57 -6.88 -0.48
C GLY A 140 2.84 -7.64 -0.80
N SER A 141 2.70 -8.76 -1.50
CA SER A 141 3.81 -9.62 -1.94
C SER A 141 4.04 -9.50 -3.44
N PHE A 142 5.32 -9.43 -3.81
CA PHE A 142 5.76 -9.29 -5.20
C PHE A 142 6.79 -10.36 -5.48
N ILE A 143 6.59 -11.15 -6.53
CA ILE A 143 7.59 -12.11 -7.01
C ILE A 143 8.22 -11.57 -8.29
N PHE A 144 9.47 -11.15 -8.17
CA PHE A 144 10.34 -10.77 -9.29
C PHE A 144 10.90 -12.03 -9.94
N ALA A 145 10.22 -12.48 -10.99
CA ALA A 145 10.55 -13.69 -11.71
C ALA A 145 11.62 -13.41 -12.78
N TYR A 146 12.76 -14.08 -12.69
CA TYR A 146 13.87 -13.96 -13.63
C TYR A 146 14.34 -15.32 -14.12
N ASN A 147 15.04 -15.36 -15.26
CA ASN A 147 15.58 -16.60 -15.82
C ASN A 147 17.09 -16.49 -15.99
N SER A 148 17.83 -17.09 -15.04
CA SER A 148 19.31 -17.08 -15.07
C SER A 148 19.95 -17.83 -16.24
N LYS A 149 19.19 -18.68 -16.95
CA LYS A 149 19.66 -19.37 -18.15
C LYS A 149 19.39 -18.59 -19.44
N SER A 150 18.72 -17.44 -19.36
CA SER A 150 18.54 -16.57 -20.52
C SER A 150 19.89 -15.97 -20.92
N ASN A 151 20.20 -15.98 -22.22
CA ASN A 151 21.42 -15.36 -22.75
C ASN A 151 21.49 -13.84 -22.51
N SER A 152 20.33 -13.22 -22.25
CA SER A 152 20.20 -11.79 -22.00
C SER A 152 20.25 -11.42 -20.52
N PHE A 153 20.38 -12.40 -19.60
CA PHE A 153 20.30 -12.13 -18.17
C PHE A 153 21.62 -11.61 -17.62
N ASN A 154 21.56 -10.45 -16.96
CA ASN A 154 22.68 -9.87 -16.23
C ASN A 154 22.42 -9.91 -14.71
N PRO A 155 23.12 -10.74 -13.93
CA PRO A 155 22.87 -10.88 -12.49
C PRO A 155 23.18 -9.60 -11.71
N THR A 156 24.17 -8.82 -12.14
CA THR A 156 24.56 -7.57 -11.47
C THR A 156 23.48 -6.51 -11.64
N LEU A 157 22.96 -6.34 -12.87
CA LEU A 157 21.90 -5.38 -13.15
C LEU A 157 20.57 -5.81 -12.54
N PHE A 158 20.25 -7.10 -12.57
CA PHE A 158 19.09 -7.63 -11.85
C PHE A 158 19.13 -7.33 -10.35
N ASN A 159 20.26 -7.62 -9.69
CA ASN A 159 20.42 -7.34 -8.27
C ASN A 159 20.31 -5.84 -7.99
N SER A 160 20.97 -5.00 -8.80
CA SER A 160 20.89 -3.54 -8.64
C SER A 160 19.47 -3.02 -8.84
N PHE A 161 18.72 -3.58 -9.80
CA PHE A 161 17.32 -3.24 -10.03
C PHE A 161 16.44 -3.54 -8.81
N VAL A 162 16.49 -4.77 -8.28
CA VAL A 162 15.62 -5.14 -7.15
C VAL A 162 16.00 -4.40 -5.85
N GLU A 163 17.28 -4.06 -5.68
CA GLU A 163 17.77 -3.27 -4.55
C GLU A 163 17.36 -1.79 -4.65
N ASP A 164 17.56 -1.16 -5.81
CA ASP A 164 17.10 0.22 -6.06
C ASP A 164 15.57 0.33 -5.93
N LEU A 165 14.85 -0.71 -6.37
CA LEU A 165 13.41 -0.78 -6.25
C LEU A 165 12.95 -0.92 -4.80
N ALA A 166 13.61 -1.78 -4.01
CA ALA A 166 13.33 -1.96 -2.59
C ALA A 166 13.60 -0.68 -1.80
N ALA A 167 14.70 0.02 -2.10
CA ALA A 167 15.03 1.31 -1.52
C ALA A 167 13.95 2.37 -1.86
N THR A 168 13.58 2.49 -3.13
CA THR A 168 12.57 3.44 -3.60
C THR A 168 11.20 3.19 -2.96
N ALA A 169 10.78 1.91 -2.90
CA ALA A 169 9.53 1.52 -2.24
C ALA A 169 9.57 1.77 -0.73
N SER A 170 10.71 1.52 -0.08
CA SER A 170 10.86 1.80 1.36
C SER A 170 10.69 3.28 1.66
N ARG A 171 11.37 4.13 0.88
CA ARG A 171 11.29 5.59 1.04
C ARG A 171 9.85 6.07 0.89
N PHE A 172 9.09 5.51 -0.05
CA PHE A 172 7.66 5.80 -0.19
C PHE A 172 6.81 5.28 0.96
N LEU A 173 7.04 4.05 1.40
CA LEU A 173 6.26 3.44 2.47
C LEU A 173 6.61 4.00 3.85
N ARG A 174 7.73 4.70 4.07
CA ARG A 174 8.10 5.18 5.41
C ARG A 174 8.44 6.66 5.49
N ASN A 175 8.72 7.33 4.37
CA ASN A 175 9.01 8.75 4.26
C ASN A 175 10.17 9.26 5.15
N ASP A 176 10.92 8.33 5.76
CA ASP A 176 11.98 8.60 6.75
C ASP A 176 13.03 7.47 6.75
N SER A 177 13.00 6.58 5.77
CA SER A 177 14.04 5.56 5.62
C SER A 177 15.16 6.12 4.76
N ASP A 178 16.41 6.03 5.25
CA ASP A 178 17.65 6.34 4.53
C ASP A 178 17.91 5.34 3.37
N ASN A 179 16.92 5.12 2.50
CA ASN A 179 16.91 4.07 1.48
C ASN A 179 17.15 2.65 2.05
N LEU A 180 16.79 2.44 3.32
CA LEU A 180 17.02 1.18 4.02
C LEU A 180 15.84 0.23 3.83
N TYR A 181 16.12 -1.05 3.60
CA TYR A 181 15.13 -2.13 3.56
C TYR A 181 15.68 -3.35 4.28
N ALA A 182 14.80 -4.23 4.77
CA ALA A 182 15.22 -5.48 5.40
C ALA A 182 15.62 -6.49 4.33
N VAL A 183 16.84 -7.02 4.39
CA VAL A 183 17.32 -8.05 3.44
C VAL A 183 17.37 -9.40 4.10
N VAL A 184 16.79 -10.39 3.44
CA VAL A 184 16.87 -11.80 3.83
C VAL A 184 17.83 -12.51 2.88
N ASP A 185 19.04 -12.76 3.37
CA ASP A 185 20.04 -13.59 2.70
C ASP A 185 19.72 -15.07 2.95
N THR A 186 19.08 -15.71 1.97
CA THR A 186 18.59 -17.09 2.08
C THR A 186 19.70 -18.13 2.25
N VAL A 187 20.91 -17.83 1.78
CA VAL A 187 22.07 -18.72 1.91
C VAL A 187 22.58 -18.76 3.36
N LYS A 188 22.34 -17.71 4.14
CA LYS A 188 22.80 -17.58 5.54
C LYS A 188 21.70 -17.86 6.58
N LEU A 189 20.55 -18.39 6.16
CA LEU A 189 19.46 -18.72 7.09
C LEU A 189 19.82 -19.96 7.92
N LYS A 190 20.07 -19.74 9.22
CA LYS A 190 20.34 -20.79 10.21
C LYS A 190 19.15 -21.08 11.13
N MET A 191 18.08 -20.32 10.96
CA MET A 191 16.91 -20.28 11.83
C MET A 191 16.10 -21.56 11.60
N GLN A 192 15.54 -22.13 12.66
CA GLN A 192 14.87 -23.44 12.60
C GLN A 192 13.35 -23.34 12.65
N THR A 193 12.81 -22.16 12.97
CA THR A 193 11.36 -21.96 13.15
C THR A 193 10.88 -20.66 12.51
N GLU A 194 9.62 -20.62 12.11
CA GLU A 194 8.99 -19.39 11.61
C GLU A 194 9.03 -18.26 12.67
N LYS A 195 8.93 -18.60 13.96
CA LYS A 195 8.95 -17.61 15.06
C LYS A 195 10.29 -16.93 15.20
N GLU A 196 11.39 -17.68 15.10
CA GLU A 196 12.74 -17.10 15.10
C GLU A 196 12.92 -16.15 13.92
N PHE A 197 12.44 -16.55 12.73
CA PHE A 197 12.47 -15.71 11.54
C PHE A 197 11.70 -14.40 11.73
N MET A 198 10.46 -14.49 12.22
CA MET A 198 9.62 -13.31 12.49
C MET A 198 10.31 -12.37 13.48
N ASN A 199 10.74 -12.86 14.63
CA ASN A 199 11.40 -12.06 15.66
C ASN A 199 12.65 -11.31 15.16
N LYS A 200 13.40 -11.90 14.23
CA LYS A 200 14.63 -11.27 13.70
C LYS A 200 14.33 -10.13 12.74
N TYR A 201 13.32 -10.25 11.90
CA TYR A 201 13.09 -9.30 10.81
C TYR A 201 11.93 -8.33 11.07
N GLU A 202 11.05 -8.60 12.04
CA GLU A 202 9.83 -7.82 12.27
C GLU A 202 10.14 -6.34 12.49
N GLU A 203 11.05 -6.00 13.40
CA GLU A 203 11.39 -4.62 13.70
C GLU A 203 12.00 -3.90 12.48
N ALA A 204 12.88 -4.59 11.75
CA ALA A 204 13.50 -4.02 10.56
C ALA A 204 12.47 -3.73 9.46
N VAL A 205 11.49 -4.62 9.26
CA VAL A 205 10.40 -4.42 8.30
C VAL A 205 9.40 -3.38 8.80
N ALA A 206 9.12 -3.32 10.10
CA ALA A 206 8.28 -2.29 10.69
C ALA A 206 8.88 -0.89 10.45
N ARG A 207 10.20 -0.76 10.63
CA ARG A 207 10.94 0.49 10.41
C ARG A 207 11.06 0.87 8.93
N THR A 208 11.32 -0.09 8.05
CA THR A 208 11.65 0.19 6.63
C THR A 208 10.46 0.05 5.68
N GLY A 209 9.42 -0.68 6.07
CA GLY A 209 8.27 -0.99 5.23
C GLY A 209 8.56 -1.96 4.08
N VAL A 210 9.79 -2.45 3.90
CA VAL A 210 10.13 -3.38 2.81
C VAL A 210 10.99 -4.53 3.32
N MET A 211 10.60 -5.75 2.97
CA MET A 211 11.45 -6.94 3.09
C MET A 211 11.83 -7.43 1.69
N LEU A 212 13.13 -7.51 1.39
CA LEU A 212 13.66 -8.14 0.19
C LEU A 212 14.20 -9.54 0.52
N VAL A 213 13.49 -10.57 0.06
CA VAL A 213 13.85 -11.97 0.17
C VAL A 213 14.47 -12.45 -1.14
N LYS A 214 15.79 -12.65 -1.14
CA LYS A 214 16.51 -13.07 -2.35
C LYS A 214 16.46 -14.59 -2.52
N ASP A 215 16.14 -15.04 -3.73
CA ASP A 215 16.03 -16.46 -4.09
C ASP A 215 15.10 -17.21 -3.14
N VAL A 216 13.80 -16.88 -3.21
CA VAL A 216 12.77 -17.44 -2.32
C VAL A 216 12.69 -18.96 -2.40
N ASP A 217 13.11 -19.57 -3.51
CA ASP A 217 13.22 -21.02 -3.68
C ASP A 217 14.29 -21.69 -2.81
N ASN A 218 15.18 -20.92 -2.19
CA ASN A 218 16.18 -21.39 -1.22
C ASN A 218 15.69 -21.27 0.24
N VAL A 219 14.50 -20.70 0.49
CA VAL A 219 13.96 -20.60 1.85
C VAL A 219 13.61 -22.01 2.36
N PRO A 220 14.12 -22.43 3.53
CA PRO A 220 13.73 -23.70 4.13
C PRO A 220 12.22 -23.80 4.38
N SER A 221 11.67 -25.01 4.24
CA SER A 221 10.23 -25.26 4.45
C SER A 221 9.80 -24.87 5.87
N GLU A 222 10.67 -25.11 6.84
CA GLU A 222 10.46 -24.95 8.27
C GLU A 222 10.19 -23.51 8.68
N ILE A 223 10.60 -22.54 7.86
CA ILE A 223 10.38 -21.11 8.10
C ILE A 223 9.43 -20.48 7.10
N ALA A 224 9.06 -21.17 6.01
CA ALA A 224 8.24 -20.61 4.94
C ALA A 224 6.88 -20.11 5.45
N MET A 225 6.35 -20.74 6.50
CA MET A 225 5.13 -20.30 7.17
C MET A 225 5.23 -18.91 7.81
N ALA A 226 6.43 -18.37 8.04
CA ALA A 226 6.58 -16.97 8.46
C ALA A 226 5.95 -16.00 7.45
N PHE A 227 6.04 -16.31 6.15
CA PHE A 227 5.48 -15.46 5.11
C PHE A 227 3.95 -15.44 5.11
N HIS A 228 3.29 -16.45 5.69
CA HIS A 228 1.84 -16.39 5.92
C HIS A 228 1.48 -15.15 6.74
N TYR A 229 2.25 -14.83 7.78
CA TYR A 229 2.01 -13.69 8.66
C TYR A 229 2.44 -12.36 8.04
N TYR A 230 3.57 -12.32 7.32
CA TYR A 230 4.02 -11.09 6.65
C TYR A 230 3.12 -10.70 5.47
N CYS A 231 2.56 -11.67 4.74
CA CYS A 231 1.78 -11.47 3.53
C CYS A 231 0.27 -11.61 3.75
N ASP A 232 -0.22 -11.63 5.00
CA ASP A 232 -1.66 -11.68 5.26
C ASP A 232 -2.32 -10.32 4.94
N GLU A 233 -3.31 -10.32 4.05
CA GLU A 233 -4.00 -9.10 3.63
C GLU A 233 -4.81 -8.44 4.77
N TYR A 234 -5.34 -9.24 5.70
CA TYR A 234 -6.27 -8.76 6.72
C TYR A 234 -5.59 -8.43 8.06
N SER A 235 -4.58 -9.21 8.43
CA SER A 235 -3.87 -9.10 9.71
C SER A 235 -2.37 -9.36 9.52
N PRO A 236 -1.68 -8.54 8.70
CA PRO A 236 -0.24 -8.71 8.51
C PRO A 236 0.52 -8.42 9.80
N LEU A 237 1.60 -9.16 10.00
CA LEU A 237 2.55 -8.92 11.09
C LEU A 237 3.07 -7.48 11.08
N VAL A 238 3.34 -6.95 9.88
CA VAL A 238 3.74 -5.56 9.68
C VAL A 238 2.83 -4.89 8.65
N ARG A 239 2.08 -3.89 9.11
CA ARG A 239 1.24 -3.06 8.23
C ARG A 239 2.04 -2.09 7.37
N ARG A 240 1.42 -1.65 6.28
CA ARG A 240 2.01 -0.76 5.28
C ARG A 240 3.36 -1.28 4.81
N SER A 241 3.44 -2.56 4.45
CA SER A 241 4.71 -3.19 4.08
C SER A 241 4.65 -3.94 2.75
N ALA A 242 5.76 -3.95 2.02
CA ALA A 242 5.90 -4.71 0.79
C ALA A 242 6.95 -5.81 0.97
N ILE A 243 6.59 -7.03 0.59
CA ILE A 243 7.46 -8.20 0.65
C ILE A 243 7.89 -8.54 -0.78
N PHE A 244 9.13 -8.23 -1.10
CA PHE A 244 9.73 -8.45 -2.41
C PHE A 244 10.48 -9.78 -2.39
N PHE A 245 10.04 -10.73 -3.20
CA PHE A 245 10.69 -12.02 -3.40
C PHE A 245 11.37 -12.02 -4.76
N THR A 246 12.59 -12.54 -4.86
CA THR A 246 13.18 -12.88 -6.15
C THR A 246 13.10 -14.37 -6.40
N LEU A 247 12.78 -14.77 -7.63
CA LEU A 247 12.64 -16.19 -7.98
C LEU A 247 13.29 -16.48 -9.33
N ASN A 248 14.21 -17.44 -9.34
CA ASN A 248 14.88 -17.90 -10.53
C ASN A 248 14.10 -19.03 -11.20
N LEU A 249 13.36 -18.72 -12.26
CA LEU A 249 12.57 -19.69 -13.01
C LEU A 249 13.43 -20.84 -13.58
N ALA A 250 14.72 -20.62 -13.84
CA ALA A 250 15.60 -21.67 -14.34
C ALA A 250 15.83 -22.82 -13.34
N LYS A 251 15.60 -22.57 -12.04
CA LYS A 251 15.71 -23.57 -10.96
C LYS A 251 14.40 -24.32 -10.73
N CYS A 252 13.31 -23.88 -11.34
CA CYS A 252 12.01 -24.52 -11.28
C CYS A 252 11.91 -25.59 -12.37
N SER A 253 12.33 -26.82 -12.07
CA SER A 253 12.19 -27.94 -13.01
C SER A 253 10.77 -28.51 -12.94
N ASN A 254 9.91 -28.13 -13.89
CA ASN A 254 8.60 -28.77 -14.09
C ASN A 254 8.55 -29.38 -15.49
N ASN A 255 8.20 -30.67 -15.56
CA ASN A 255 7.98 -31.43 -16.80
C ASN A 255 6.56 -31.25 -17.36
N SER A 256 5.74 -30.45 -16.70
CA SER A 256 4.37 -30.15 -17.11
C SER A 256 4.28 -28.73 -17.62
N ASP A 257 3.54 -28.54 -18.71
CA ASP A 257 3.24 -27.21 -19.26
C ASP A 257 2.26 -26.51 -18.31
N PRO A 258 2.68 -25.49 -17.55
CA PRO A 258 1.79 -24.74 -16.66
C PRO A 258 0.82 -23.89 -17.50
N LYS A 259 -0.42 -23.68 -17.03
CA LYS A 259 -1.38 -22.83 -17.76
C LYS A 259 -1.03 -21.34 -17.63
N SER A 260 -0.28 -20.96 -16.59
CA SER A 260 0.13 -19.58 -16.33
C SER A 260 1.45 -19.52 -15.55
N THR A 261 2.12 -18.35 -15.58
CA THR A 261 3.32 -18.08 -14.77
C THR A 261 3.04 -18.19 -13.27
N HIS A 262 1.85 -17.80 -12.81
CA HIS A 262 1.46 -17.94 -11.39
C HIS A 262 1.42 -19.40 -10.98
N GLU A 263 0.68 -20.24 -11.71
CA GLU A 263 0.58 -21.68 -11.44
C GLU A 263 1.96 -22.36 -11.48
N TYR A 264 2.83 -21.94 -12.41
CA TYR A 264 4.19 -22.45 -12.49
C TYR A 264 5.01 -22.15 -11.24
N ILE A 265 4.94 -20.91 -10.74
CA ILE A 265 5.64 -20.46 -9.53
C ILE A 265 5.09 -21.17 -8.30
N GLU A 266 3.76 -21.26 -8.16
CA GLU A 266 3.11 -21.97 -7.06
C GLU A 266 3.57 -23.43 -6.99
N LYS A 267 3.56 -24.16 -8.12
CA LYS A 267 4.07 -25.55 -8.17
C LYS A 267 5.53 -25.65 -7.81
N CYS A 268 6.36 -24.69 -8.27
CA CYS A 268 7.77 -24.66 -7.93
C CYS A 268 7.99 -24.50 -6.42
N LEU A 269 7.33 -23.53 -5.82
CA LEU A 269 7.45 -23.26 -4.38
C LEU A 269 6.81 -24.37 -3.53
N ALA A 270 5.67 -24.94 -3.93
CA ALA A 270 5.08 -26.10 -3.28
C ALA A 270 6.07 -27.27 -3.18
N LYS A 271 6.82 -27.53 -4.25
CA LYS A 271 7.85 -28.58 -4.28
C LYS A 271 9.05 -28.26 -3.38
N LYS A 272 9.44 -26.98 -3.29
CA LYS A 272 10.54 -26.53 -2.42
C LYS A 272 10.13 -26.53 -0.94
N TRP A 273 8.85 -26.29 -0.68
CA TRP A 273 8.26 -26.18 0.64
C TRP A 273 7.44 -27.42 1.02
N SER A 274 7.91 -28.60 0.62
CA SER A 274 7.17 -29.86 0.78
C SER A 274 6.85 -30.20 2.25
N ASN A 275 7.62 -29.68 3.22
CA ASN A 275 7.41 -29.98 4.64
C ASN A 275 6.39 -29.04 5.33
N VAL A 276 5.82 -28.06 4.62
CA VAL A 276 4.82 -27.14 5.18
C VAL A 276 3.50 -27.86 5.50
N GLY A 277 3.20 -28.97 4.82
CA GLY A 277 1.94 -29.71 4.95
C GLY A 277 0.92 -29.30 3.89
N GLU A 278 0.15 -30.28 3.41
CA GLU A 278 -0.75 -30.15 2.26
C GLU A 278 -1.90 -29.15 2.50
N ASP A 279 -2.37 -29.06 3.73
CA ASP A 279 -3.45 -28.16 4.16
C ASP A 279 -2.99 -26.69 4.29
N ARG A 280 -1.70 -26.46 4.54
CA ARG A 280 -1.13 -25.13 4.79
C ARG A 280 -0.45 -24.53 3.57
N ILE A 281 0.08 -25.36 2.66
CA ILE A 281 0.85 -24.87 1.51
C ILE A 281 -0.01 -24.05 0.54
N GLY A 282 -1.25 -24.45 0.27
CA GLY A 282 -2.16 -23.71 -0.61
C GLY A 282 -2.41 -22.27 -0.10
N PRO A 283 -2.93 -22.08 1.12
CA PRO A 283 -3.12 -20.76 1.71
C PRO A 283 -1.86 -19.91 1.87
N LEU A 284 -0.68 -20.54 2.01
CA LEU A 284 0.60 -19.82 2.01
C LEU A 284 0.92 -19.28 0.61
N LEU A 285 0.80 -20.11 -0.42
CA LEU A 285 1.13 -19.74 -1.80
C LEU A 285 0.22 -18.64 -2.34
N THR A 286 -1.08 -18.67 -2.04
CA THR A 286 -2.00 -17.61 -2.48
C THR A 286 -1.64 -16.23 -1.91
N ARG A 287 -0.99 -16.19 -0.73
CA ARG A 287 -0.49 -14.94 -0.12
C ARG A 287 0.87 -14.54 -0.66
N VAL A 288 1.77 -15.49 -0.90
CA VAL A 288 3.14 -15.22 -1.36
C VAL A 288 3.19 -14.88 -2.85
N VAL A 289 2.38 -15.56 -3.67
CA VAL A 289 2.31 -15.42 -5.13
C VAL A 289 1.15 -14.49 -5.52
N ASN A 290 1.09 -13.29 -4.92
CA ASN A 290 0.03 -12.32 -5.21
C ASN A 290 0.30 -11.55 -6.52
N ILE A 291 1.42 -10.82 -6.57
CA ILE A 291 1.80 -10.04 -7.75
C ILE A 291 3.07 -10.64 -8.35
N VAL A 292 2.96 -11.24 -9.54
CA VAL A 292 4.13 -11.71 -10.30
C VAL A 292 4.60 -10.63 -11.27
N VAL A 293 5.85 -10.19 -11.08
CA VAL A 293 6.53 -9.16 -11.88
C VAL A 293 7.56 -9.86 -12.78
N ASP A 294 7.30 -9.87 -14.08
CA ASP A 294 8.21 -10.46 -15.06
C ASP A 294 9.41 -9.53 -15.31
N VAL A 295 10.59 -9.98 -14.93
CA VAL A 295 11.87 -9.28 -15.11
C VAL A 295 12.88 -10.14 -15.86
N THR A 296 12.40 -11.10 -16.65
CA THR A 296 13.22 -11.95 -17.53
C THR A 296 13.96 -11.16 -18.62
N SER A 297 13.50 -9.94 -18.93
CA SER A 297 14.10 -9.05 -19.91
C SER A 297 15.11 -8.04 -19.34
N VAL A 298 15.46 -8.12 -18.04
CA VAL A 298 16.51 -7.24 -17.48
C VAL A 298 17.85 -7.60 -18.12
N ILE A 299 18.40 -6.65 -18.88
CA ILE A 299 19.61 -6.75 -19.69
C ILE A 299 20.71 -5.90 -19.09
#